data_AF-A0A353DKF6-F1
#
_entry.id   AF-A0A353DKF6-F1
#
_cell.length_a   1.000
_cell.length_b   1.000
_cell.length_c   1.000
_cell.angle_alpha   90.00
_cell.angle_beta   90.00
_cell.angle_gamma   90.00
#
_symmetry.space_group_name_H-M   'P 1'
#
loop_
_entity.id
_entity.type
_entity.pdbx_description
1 polymer ?
#
loop_
_entity_poly.entity_id
_entity_poly.type
_entity_poly.pdbx_seq_one_letter_code
_entity_poly.pdbx_strand_id
1 'polypeptide(L)'
;KNKDGFVKAGQEKVERINEAYNEGYITNEERYKQVISIWTSVTDQVAGEVASYMKKDNRNPLIIMADSGARGSLANFKQLIGMKGLVSNPKNEAIELPIISSYRTGVKVNEFFINTHGARKGGADTALKTADS
;
A
#
# COMPACT_ATOMS: atom_id res chain seq x y z
N LYS A 1 -8.55 -3.99 -13.28
CA LYS A 1 -10.03 -3.88 -13.29
C LYS A 1 -10.63 -4.20 -11.92
N ASN A 2 -10.17 -5.23 -11.21
CA ASN A 2 -10.71 -5.59 -9.89
C ASN A 2 -10.28 -4.68 -8.72
N LYS A 3 -9.21 -3.87 -8.89
CA LYS A 3 -8.67 -2.96 -7.87
C LYS A 3 -9.73 -2.07 -7.24
N ASP A 4 -10.52 -1.39 -8.06
CA ASP A 4 -11.48 -0.39 -7.58
C ASP A 4 -12.61 -1.04 -6.76
N GLY A 5 -12.94 -2.30 -7.06
CA GLY A 5 -13.88 -3.11 -6.28
C GLY A 5 -13.36 -3.41 -4.86
N PHE A 6 -12.10 -3.85 -4.72
CA PHE A 6 -11.51 -4.12 -3.40
C PHE A 6 -11.37 -2.85 -2.56
N VAL A 7 -10.99 -1.75 -3.19
CA VAL A 7 -10.87 -0.44 -2.52
C VAL A 7 -12.23 0.02 -2.03
N LYS A 8 -13.28 -0.08 -2.86
CA LYS A 8 -14.64 0.29 -2.46
C LYS A 8 -15.15 -0.57 -1.29
N ALA A 9 -14.96 -1.89 -1.37
CA ALA A 9 -15.33 -2.80 -0.29
C ALA A 9 -14.55 -2.53 1.01
N GLY A 10 -13.28 -2.15 0.90
CA GLY A 10 -12.46 -1.71 2.03
C GLY A 10 -13.00 -0.42 2.65
N GLN A 11 -13.34 0.56 1.82
CA GLN A 11 -13.89 1.85 2.25
C GLN A 11 -15.22 1.69 3.00
N GLU A 12 -16.14 0.87 2.47
CA GLU A 12 -17.43 0.58 3.11
C GLU A 12 -17.25 -0.07 4.50
N LYS A 13 -16.25 -0.94 4.67
CA LYS A 13 -15.94 -1.54 5.98
C LYS A 13 -15.37 -0.51 6.96
N VAL A 14 -14.48 0.36 6.49
CA VAL A 14 -13.90 1.44 7.31
C VAL A 14 -14.99 2.42 7.75
N GLU A 15 -15.94 2.74 6.88
CA GLU A 15 -17.07 3.61 7.19
C GLU A 15 -17.93 3.05 8.32
N ARG A 16 -18.30 1.76 8.26
CA ARG A 16 -19.03 1.08 9.35
C ARG A 16 -18.28 1.10 10.69
N ILE A 17 -16.96 0.97 10.66
CA ILE A 17 -16.14 1.03 11.88
C ILE A 17 -16.12 2.45 12.44
N ASN A 18 -16.05 3.46 11.57
CA ASN A 18 -16.13 4.86 11.98
C ASN A 18 -17.52 5.21 12.54
N GLU A 19 -18.60 4.67 11.98
CA GLU A 19 -19.95 4.77 12.52
C GLU A 19 -20.02 4.17 13.93
N ALA A 20 -19.55 2.93 14.10
CA ALA A 20 -19.51 2.28 15.42
C ALA A 20 -18.67 3.06 16.45
N TYR A 21 -17.60 3.72 16.02
CA TYR A 21 -16.82 4.62 16.86
C TYR A 21 -17.60 5.88 17.24
N ASN A 22 -18.30 6.51 16.29
CA ASN A 22 -19.11 7.69 16.53
C ASN A 22 -20.30 7.43 17.46
N GLU A 23 -20.83 6.21 17.42
CA GLU A 23 -21.89 5.73 18.32
C GLU A 23 -21.35 5.32 19.70
N GLY A 24 -20.04 5.29 19.89
CA GLY A 24 -19.38 4.97 21.16
C GLY A 24 -19.26 3.48 21.47
N TYR A 25 -19.49 2.59 20.50
CA TYR A 25 -19.39 1.15 20.67
C TYR A 25 -17.94 0.64 20.76
N ILE A 26 -16.98 1.38 20.19
CA ILE A 26 -15.56 1.00 20.16
C ILE A 26 -14.67 2.17 20.57
N THR A 27 -13.48 1.84 21.07
CA THR A 27 -12.45 2.83 21.38
C THR A 27 -11.68 3.27 20.13
N ASN A 28 -10.98 4.41 20.21
CA ASN A 28 -10.16 4.89 19.10
C ASN A 28 -9.00 3.92 18.78
N GLU A 29 -8.47 3.21 19.77
CA GLU A 29 -7.39 2.25 19.57
C GLU A 29 -7.88 1.01 18.80
N GLU A 30 -9.08 0.52 19.13
CA GLU A 30 -9.73 -0.59 18.40
C GLU A 30 -10.08 -0.17 16.97
N ARG A 31 -10.63 1.03 16.79
CA ARG A 31 -10.88 1.63 15.47
C ARG A 31 -9.61 1.62 14.62
N TYR A 32 -8.51 2.16 15.16
CA TYR A 32 -7.20 2.22 14.48
C TYR A 32 -6.70 0.84 14.05
N LYS A 33 -6.70 -0.14 14.97
CA LYS A 33 -6.24 -1.52 14.67
C LYS A 33 -7.09 -2.17 13.58
N GLN A 34 -8.41 -2.00 13.63
CA GLN A 34 -9.31 -2.57 12.63
C GLN A 34 -9.13 -1.92 11.25
N VAL A 35 -9.00 -0.59 11.19
CA VAL A 35 -8.75 0.15 9.94
C VAL A 35 -7.46 -0.31 9.28
N ILE A 36 -6.38 -0.48 10.05
CA ILE A 36 -5.11 -1.00 9.53
C ILE A 36 -5.27 -2.43 9.00
N SER A 37 -5.96 -3.29 9.73
CA SER A 37 -6.19 -4.68 9.33
C SER A 37 -6.95 -4.75 7.99
N ILE A 38 -7.99 -3.93 7.82
CA ILE A 38 -8.76 -3.86 6.57
C ILE A 38 -7.87 -3.44 5.41
N TRP A 39 -7.12 -2.35 5.55
CA TRP A 39 -6.28 -1.86 4.45
C TRP A 39 -5.11 -2.78 4.13
N THR A 40 -4.60 -3.50 5.12
CA THR A 40 -3.60 -4.56 4.92
C THR A 40 -4.21 -5.68 4.08
N SER A 41 -5.39 -6.18 4.45
CA SER A 41 -6.10 -7.21 3.71
C SER A 41 -6.42 -6.79 2.27
N VAL A 42 -6.88 -5.56 2.06
CA VAL A 42 -7.14 -5.01 0.72
C VAL A 42 -5.87 -4.93 -0.11
N THR A 43 -4.76 -4.50 0.51
CA THR A 43 -3.45 -4.43 -0.16
C THR A 43 -2.97 -5.81 -0.60
N ASP A 44 -3.19 -6.84 0.23
CA ASP A 44 -2.82 -8.23 -0.07
C ASP A 44 -3.70 -8.83 -1.17
N GLN A 45 -5.01 -8.55 -1.18
CA GLN A 45 -5.91 -8.94 -2.26
C GLN A 45 -5.47 -8.33 -3.60
N VAL A 46 -5.12 -7.04 -3.61
CA VAL A 46 -4.59 -6.37 -4.81
C VAL A 46 -3.24 -6.98 -5.23
N ALA A 47 -2.37 -7.33 -4.29
CA ALA A 47 -1.10 -7.99 -4.59
C ALA A 47 -1.31 -9.37 -5.22
N GLY A 48 -2.28 -10.16 -4.73
CA GLY A 48 -2.66 -11.45 -5.29
C GLY A 48 -3.16 -11.35 -6.74
N GLU A 49 -4.00 -10.35 -7.03
CA GLU A 49 -4.45 -10.08 -8.40
C GLU A 49 -3.32 -9.64 -9.32
N VAL A 50 -2.41 -8.79 -8.83
CA VAL A 50 -1.21 -8.39 -9.59
C VAL A 50 -0.35 -9.62 -9.91
N ALA A 51 -0.13 -10.51 -8.95
CA ALA A 51 0.61 -11.75 -9.16
C ALA A 51 -0.07 -12.67 -10.19
N SER A 52 -1.40 -12.82 -10.11
CA SER A 52 -2.19 -13.58 -11.07
C SER A 52 -2.10 -13.00 -12.48
N TYR A 53 -2.18 -11.66 -12.60
CA TYR A 53 -1.99 -10.96 -13.86
C TYR A 53 -0.58 -11.19 -14.44
N MET A 54 0.45 -11.12 -13.60
CA MET A 54 1.84 -11.37 -14.04
C MET A 54 2.02 -12.77 -14.61
N LYS A 55 1.41 -13.80 -14.00
CA LYS A 55 1.47 -15.18 -14.52
C LYS A 55 0.75 -15.36 -15.87
N LYS A 56 -0.31 -14.58 -16.12
CA LYS A 56 -1.12 -14.68 -17.33
C LYS A 56 -0.47 -14.02 -18.55
N ASP A 57 0.24 -12.92 -18.36
CA ASP A 57 0.85 -12.12 -19.42
C ASP A 57 2.39 -12.25 -19.45
N ASN A 58 2.87 -13.48 -19.68
CA ASN A 58 4.30 -13.80 -19.63
C ASN A 58 5.13 -13.24 -20.81
N ARG A 59 4.50 -12.47 -21.71
CA ARG A 59 5.17 -11.84 -22.85
C ARG A 59 5.52 -10.37 -22.60
N ASN A 60 5.03 -9.78 -21.51
CA ASN A 60 5.35 -8.41 -21.16
C ASN A 60 6.83 -8.30 -20.72
N PRO A 61 7.65 -7.42 -21.33
CA PRO A 61 9.06 -7.26 -20.97
C PRO A 61 9.30 -6.94 -19.49
N LEU A 62 8.39 -6.19 -18.87
CA LEU A 62 8.47 -5.87 -17.44
C LEU A 62 8.34 -7.14 -16.58
N ILE A 63 7.40 -8.02 -16.94
CA ILE A 63 7.17 -9.29 -16.23
C ILE A 63 8.36 -10.22 -16.41
N ILE A 64 8.89 -10.32 -17.65
CA ILE A 64 10.07 -11.13 -17.96
C ILE A 64 11.30 -10.69 -17.14
N MET A 65 11.52 -9.38 -16.98
CA MET A 65 12.63 -8.86 -16.16
C MET A 65 12.48 -9.20 -14.66
N ALA A 66 11.26 -9.23 -14.14
CA ALA A 66 11.01 -9.62 -12.76
C ALA A 66 11.10 -11.13 -12.54
N ASP A 67 10.56 -11.93 -13.45
CA ASP A 67 10.56 -13.39 -13.36
C ASP A 67 11.97 -13.96 -13.52
N SER A 68 12.78 -13.38 -14.40
CA SER A 68 14.20 -13.72 -14.56
C SER A 68 15.10 -13.25 -13.41
N GLY A 69 14.58 -12.44 -12.47
CA GLY A 69 15.36 -11.85 -11.39
C GLY A 69 16.34 -10.75 -11.82
N ALA A 70 16.34 -10.36 -13.10
CA ALA A 70 17.23 -9.32 -13.62
C ALA A 70 16.90 -7.94 -13.04
N ARG A 71 15.61 -7.57 -12.98
CA ARG A 71 15.17 -6.30 -12.41
C ARG A 71 13.68 -6.29 -12.10
N GLY A 72 13.34 -5.82 -10.89
CA GLY A 72 11.96 -5.66 -10.45
C GLY A 72 11.49 -6.82 -9.58
N SER A 73 10.77 -6.50 -8.51
CA SER A 73 10.16 -7.46 -7.61
C SER A 73 8.64 -7.35 -7.67
N LEU A 74 7.92 -8.37 -7.20
CA LEU A 74 6.46 -8.31 -7.08
C LEU A 74 5.99 -7.05 -6.31
N ALA A 75 6.74 -6.62 -5.30
CA ALA A 75 6.47 -5.39 -4.56
C ALA A 75 6.55 -4.14 -5.44
N ASN A 76 7.47 -4.08 -6.40
CA ASN A 76 7.58 -2.98 -7.36
C ASN A 76 6.38 -2.97 -8.32
N PHE A 77 5.97 -4.14 -8.82
CA PHE A 77 4.78 -4.28 -9.67
C PHE A 77 3.50 -3.89 -8.94
N LYS A 78 3.39 -4.25 -7.67
CA LYS A 78 2.28 -3.84 -6.80
C LYS A 78 2.12 -2.31 -6.80
N GLN A 79 3.23 -1.57 -6.67
CA GLN A 79 3.19 -0.10 -6.68
C GLN A 79 2.96 0.50 -8.08
N LEU A 80 3.47 -0.15 -9.13
CA LEU A 80 3.32 0.34 -10.51
C LEU A 80 1.88 0.23 -11.03
N ILE A 81 1.23 -0.92 -10.82
CA ILE A 81 -0.09 -1.21 -11.43
C ILE A 81 -1.22 -1.45 -10.41
N GLY A 82 -0.89 -1.83 -9.18
CA GLY A 82 -1.86 -2.10 -8.12
C GLY A 82 -2.12 -0.87 -7.24
N MET A 83 -1.67 -0.95 -6.00
CA MET A 83 -1.71 0.14 -5.02
C MET A 83 -0.45 0.06 -4.14
N LYS A 84 -0.05 1.18 -3.54
CA LYS A 84 1.11 1.17 -2.64
C LYS A 84 0.76 0.60 -1.26
N GLY A 85 -0.41 0.95 -0.73
CA GLY A 85 -0.90 0.51 0.58
C GLY A 85 -0.58 1.51 1.69
N LEU A 86 -0.50 1.01 2.93
CA LEU A 86 -0.22 1.80 4.12
C LEU A 86 1.25 2.24 4.15
N VAL A 87 1.50 3.44 4.68
CA VAL A 87 2.84 4.02 4.86
C VAL A 87 3.02 4.39 6.32
N SER A 88 4.21 4.16 6.85
CA SER A 88 4.55 4.55 8.22
C SER A 88 4.91 6.02 8.31
N ASN A 89 4.48 6.66 9.38
CA ASN A 89 4.93 7.98 9.78
C ASN A 89 6.41 7.91 10.26
N PRO A 90 7.07 9.06 10.49
CA PRO A 90 8.44 9.08 11.00
C PRO A 90 8.61 8.37 12.36
N LYS A 91 7.55 8.37 13.18
CA LYS A 91 7.46 7.69 14.49
C LYS A 91 7.21 6.17 14.39
N ASN A 92 7.21 5.58 13.18
CA ASN A 92 6.90 4.17 12.90
C ASN A 92 5.44 3.73 13.08
N GLU A 93 4.49 4.66 13.24
CA GLU A 93 3.07 4.33 13.29
C GLU A 93 2.51 4.29 11.86
N ALA A 94 1.62 3.35 11.56
CA ALA A 94 1.00 3.26 10.24
C ALA A 94 -0.05 4.37 10.08
N ILE A 95 0.04 5.12 8.99
CA ILE A 95 -0.94 6.16 8.67
C ILE A 95 -2.20 5.47 8.17
N GLU A 96 -3.34 5.77 8.79
CA GLU A 96 -4.64 5.13 8.53
C GLU A 96 -5.17 5.35 7.10
N LEU A 97 -4.64 6.36 6.41
CA LEU A 97 -4.97 6.69 5.02
C LEU A 97 -4.03 5.93 4.06
N PRO A 98 -4.52 4.92 3.33
CA PRO A 98 -3.70 4.19 2.37
C PRO A 98 -3.45 5.02 1.10
N ILE A 99 -2.38 4.69 0.39
CA ILE A 99 -2.14 5.18 -0.97
C ILE A 99 -2.77 4.20 -1.95
N ILE A 100 -3.89 4.61 -2.54
CA ILE A 100 -4.75 3.84 -3.45
C ILE A 100 -4.26 3.97 -4.90
N SER A 101 -3.70 5.13 -5.22
CA SER A 101 -3.15 5.39 -6.54
C SER A 101 -1.94 4.52 -6.84
N SER A 102 -1.76 4.21 -8.13
CA SER A 102 -0.56 3.56 -8.65
C SER A 102 0.27 4.56 -9.43
N TYR A 103 1.55 4.25 -9.64
CA TYR A 103 2.40 5.09 -10.49
C TYR A 103 1.88 5.17 -11.93
N ARG A 104 1.18 4.14 -12.41
CA ARG A 104 0.54 4.15 -13.74
C ARG A 104 -0.63 5.14 -13.83
N THR A 105 -1.45 5.26 -12.79
CA THR A 105 -2.59 6.19 -12.79
C THR A 105 -2.21 7.62 -12.39
N GLY A 106 -0.98 7.80 -11.88
CA GLY A 106 -0.55 9.04 -11.24
C GLY A 106 -0.95 9.07 -9.77
N VAL A 107 -0.04 9.53 -8.92
CA VAL A 107 -0.26 9.66 -7.47
C VAL A 107 -0.84 11.04 -7.18
N LYS A 108 -1.90 11.11 -6.38
CA LYS A 108 -2.51 12.39 -5.98
C LYS A 108 -1.56 13.18 -5.08
N VAL A 109 -1.70 14.50 -5.04
CA VAL A 109 -0.82 15.39 -4.25
C VAL A 109 -0.79 15.01 -2.77
N ASN A 110 -1.94 14.68 -2.19
CA ASN A 110 -2.04 14.27 -0.79
C ASN A 110 -1.34 12.92 -0.51
N GLU A 111 -1.55 11.92 -1.36
CA GLU A 111 -0.89 10.61 -1.27
C GLU A 111 0.62 10.73 -1.48
N PHE A 112 1.05 11.62 -2.40
CA PHE A 112 2.45 11.90 -2.64
C PHE A 112 3.10 12.54 -1.41
N PHE A 113 2.42 13.49 -0.77
CA PHE A 113 2.92 14.11 0.46
C PHE A 113 3.09 13.09 1.60
N ILE A 114 2.09 12.23 1.81
CA ILE A 114 2.20 11.14 2.80
C ILE A 114 3.40 10.24 2.51
N ASN A 115 3.61 9.90 1.24
CA ASN A 115 4.71 9.06 0.79
C ASN A 115 6.13 9.63 1.09
N THR A 116 6.27 10.96 1.14
CA THR A 116 7.58 11.61 1.38
C THR A 116 8.19 11.27 2.74
N HIS A 117 7.35 11.03 3.76
CA HIS A 117 7.79 10.70 5.10
C HIS A 117 8.58 9.38 5.12
N GLY A 118 8.04 8.34 4.48
CA GLY A 118 8.69 7.04 4.35
C GLY A 118 9.97 7.11 3.51
N ALA A 119 9.93 7.86 2.39
CA ALA A 119 11.09 8.02 1.52
C ALA A 119 12.27 8.71 2.23
N ARG A 120 11.99 9.80 2.97
CA ARG A 120 13.02 10.53 3.73
C ARG A 120 13.64 9.67 4.82
N LYS A 121 12.82 8.92 5.56
CA LYS A 121 13.31 8.00 6.59
C LYS A 121 14.21 6.92 6.00
N GLY A 122 13.79 6.29 4.92
CA GLY A 122 14.62 5.28 4.23
C GLY A 122 15.96 5.85 3.78
N GLY A 123 15.99 7.06 3.22
CA GLY A 123 17.24 7.72 2.83
C GLY A 123 18.17 8.03 4.02
N ALA A 124 17.61 8.50 5.13
CA ALA A 124 18.37 8.75 6.36
C ALA A 124 18.93 7.45 6.95
N ASP A 125 18.12 6.40 7.02
CA ASP A 125 18.53 5.08 7.53
C ASP A 125 19.62 4.46 6.66
N THR A 126 19.55 4.62 5.34
CA THR A 126 20.63 4.19 4.43
C THR A 126 21.92 4.96 4.71
N ALA A 127 21.85 6.29 4.86
CA ALA A 127 23.03 7.10 5.14
C ALA A 127 23.70 6.72 6.47
N LEU A 128 22.91 6.46 7.52
CA LEU A 128 23.41 5.98 8.81
C LEU A 128 24.09 4.61 8.67
N LYS A 129 23.43 3.65 8.01
CA LYS A 129 24.02 2.32 7.76
C LYS A 129 25.33 2.38 6.97
N THR A 130 25.46 3.32 6.04
CA THR A 130 26.70 3.54 5.31
C THR A 130 27.80 4.15 6.19
N ALA A 131 27.46 4.98 7.17
CA ALA A 131 28.44 5.50 8.13
C ALA A 131 28.91 4.42 9.13
N ASP A 132 28.03 3.47 9.48
CA ASP A 132 28.33 2.34 10.38
C ASP A 132 29.00 1.14 9.68
N SER A 133 29.09 1.12 8.34
CA SER A 133 29.74 0.06 7.54
C SER A 133 31.20 0.39 7.22
#